data_AF-A0A957SDZ4-F1
#
_entry.id   AF-A0A957SDZ4-F1
#
_cell.length_a   1.000
_cell.length_b   1.000
_cell.length_c   1.000
_cell.angle_alpha   90.00
_cell.angle_beta   90.00
_cell.angle_gamma   90.00
#
_symmetry.space_group_name_H-M   'P 1'
#
loop_
_entity.id
_entity.type
_entity.pdbx_description
1 polymer ?
#
loop_
_entity_poly.entity_id
_entity_poly.type
_entity_poly.pdbx_seq_one_letter_code
_entity_poly.pdbx_strand_id
1 'polypeptide(L)'
;LGGSLVFYGANAVAPSWRLLLPLYPIAAICIAFALDRIRVTLLETAGTWLEQTSIYVIVGLILWVGVKDWTTYYEYGHLQANASAVTGRAIAGQGAPENSILLIAGAAPVHWADPAVEYVASRLRERATGPEYSLDNLPDTLPANAQLLIQPDSAAVLPLIQARYPEGAMQIERDLRGNIVLYVYRP
;
A
#
# COMPACT_ATOMS: atom_id res chain seq x y z
N LEU A 1 4.53 22.54 33.86
CA LEU A 1 4.82 21.10 33.69
C LEU A 1 5.01 20.85 32.20
N GLY A 2 6.26 20.94 31.75
CA GLY A 2 6.62 20.88 30.33
C GLY A 2 6.67 19.43 29.84
N GLY A 3 5.91 19.13 28.79
CA GLY A 3 6.00 17.87 28.07
C GLY A 3 6.94 18.03 26.87
N SER A 4 8.13 17.45 26.96
CA SER A 4 9.02 17.31 25.80
C SER A 4 8.42 16.30 24.83
N LEU A 5 7.98 16.75 23.65
CA LEU A 5 7.75 15.87 22.51
C LEU A 5 9.12 15.52 21.91
N VAL A 6 9.70 14.43 22.39
CA VAL A 6 10.89 13.83 21.78
C VAL A 6 10.42 13.09 20.54
N PHE A 7 10.69 13.67 19.36
CA PHE A 7 10.64 12.95 18.10
C PHE A 7 11.77 11.93 18.08
N TYR A 8 11.51 10.72 18.57
CA TYR A 8 12.39 9.60 18.30
C TYR A 8 12.28 9.28 16.81
N GLY A 9 13.34 9.56 16.06
CA GLY A 9 13.61 8.91 14.78
C GLY A 9 13.75 7.41 15.03
N ALA A 10 12.62 6.71 14.99
CA ALA A 10 12.59 5.27 15.18
C ALA A 10 13.09 4.60 13.90
N ASN A 11 14.21 3.89 14.05
CA ASN A 11 14.74 2.95 13.07
C ASN A 11 13.62 2.08 12.48
N ALA A 12 13.64 1.90 11.16
CA ALA A 12 12.67 1.15 10.37
C ALA A 12 12.74 -0.37 10.64
N VAL A 13 12.36 -0.80 11.85
CA VAL A 13 12.20 -2.21 12.21
C VAL A 13 10.78 -2.39 12.74
N ALA A 14 9.94 -3.01 11.90
CA ALA A 14 8.51 -3.31 12.06
C ALA A 14 7.61 -2.08 12.35
N PRO A 15 6.85 -1.57 11.36
CA PRO A 15 6.05 -0.36 11.56
C PRO A 15 4.85 -0.68 12.47
N SER A 16 4.90 -0.22 13.72
CA SER A 16 3.85 -0.36 14.75
C SER A 16 2.70 0.66 14.58
N TRP A 17 2.44 1.08 13.34
CA TRP A 17 1.41 2.08 12.99
C TRP A 17 0.01 1.73 13.52
N ARG A 18 -0.31 0.44 13.64
CA ARG A 18 -1.58 -0.04 14.22
C ARG A 18 -1.78 0.41 15.67
N LEU A 19 -0.71 0.52 16.46
CA LEU A 19 -0.78 0.99 17.85
C LEU A 19 -0.93 2.51 17.95
N LEU A 20 -0.54 3.24 16.91
CA LEU A 20 -0.62 4.70 16.85
C LEU A 20 -1.99 5.20 16.36
N LEU A 21 -2.69 4.43 15.54
CA LEU A 21 -4.04 4.76 15.04
C LEU A 21 -5.05 5.20 16.13
N PRO A 22 -5.17 4.52 17.29
CA PRO A 22 -6.09 4.96 18.33
C PRO A 22 -5.63 6.24 19.06
N LEU A 23 -4.36 6.65 18.94
CA LEU A 23 -3.82 7.85 19.58
C LEU A 23 -4.04 9.12 18.74
N TYR A 24 -4.22 8.99 17.43
CA TYR A 24 -4.53 10.11 16.53
C TYR A 24 -5.73 10.95 16.95
N PRO A 25 -6.91 10.38 17.28
CA PRO A 25 -8.05 11.19 17.71
C PRO A 25 -7.77 11.96 19.01
N ILE A 26 -7.00 11.38 19.93
CA ILE A 26 -6.62 12.05 21.19
C ILE A 26 -5.71 13.24 20.90
N ALA A 27 -4.68 13.05 20.06
CA ALA A 27 -3.79 14.13 19.65
C ALA A 27 -4.55 15.25 18.91
N ALA A 28 -5.48 14.89 18.02
CA ALA A 28 -6.31 15.84 17.30
C ALA A 28 -7.17 16.70 18.24
N ILE A 29 -7.78 16.09 19.27
CA ILE A 29 -8.57 16.80 20.29
C ILE A 29 -7.68 17.75 21.11
N CYS A 30 -6.49 17.31 21.55
CA CYS A 30 -5.56 18.16 22.29
C CYS A 30 -5.12 19.39 21.48
N ILE A 31 -4.84 19.21 20.19
CA ILE A 31 -4.49 20.31 19.28
C ILE A 31 -5.69 21.25 19.11
N ALA A 32 -6.90 20.72 18.93
CA ALA A 32 -8.11 21.53 18.80
C ALA A 32 -8.34 22.43 20.02
N PHE A 33 -8.19 21.89 21.23
CA PHE A 33 -8.31 22.69 22.47
C PHE A 33 -7.20 23.74 22.61
N ALA A 34 -5.98 23.42 22.20
CA ALA A 34 -4.87 24.39 22.22
C ALA A 34 -5.12 25.55 21.25
N LEU A 35 -5.60 25.24 20.04
CA LEU A 35 -5.96 26.24 19.02
C LEU A 35 -7.16 27.09 19.45
N ASP A 36 -8.16 26.50 20.09
CA ASP A 36 -9.31 27.21 20.64
C ASP A 36 -8.87 28.23 21.71
N ARG A 37 -7.99 27.83 22.63
CA ARG A 37 -7.42 28.76 23.61
C ARG A 37 -6.62 29.90 22.98
N ILE A 38 -5.78 29.60 21.98
CA ILE A 38 -5.00 30.62 21.26
C ILE A 38 -5.95 31.60 20.55
N ARG A 39 -7.03 31.10 19.95
CA ARG A 39 -8.05 31.92 19.29
C ARG A 39 -8.72 32.89 20.26
N VAL A 40 -9.14 32.42 21.44
CA VAL A 40 -9.75 33.27 22.47
C VAL A 40 -8.78 34.38 22.91
N THR A 41 -7.50 34.05 23.14
CA THR A 41 -6.49 35.04 23.54
C THR A 41 -6.22 36.07 22.42
N LEU A 42 -6.22 35.65 21.15
CA LEU A 42 -6.04 36.55 20.01
C LEU A 42 -7.23 37.50 19.81
N LEU A 43 -8.45 37.00 20.00
CA LEU A 43 -9.69 37.78 19.96
C LEU A 43 -9.67 38.93 20.97
N GLU A 44 -9.22 38.65 22.20
CA GLU A 44 -9.14 39.64 23.27
C GLU A 44 -8.07 40.72 23.02
N THR A 45 -7.04 40.41 22.22
CA THR A 45 -5.82 41.26 22.13
C THR A 45 -5.68 42.03 20.82
N ALA A 46 -6.14 41.49 19.67
CA ALA A 46 -5.76 42.00 18.34
C ALA A 46 -6.95 42.37 17.42
N GLY A 47 -8.18 42.09 17.83
CA GLY A 47 -9.39 42.37 17.05
C GLY A 47 -9.66 41.37 15.91
N THR A 48 -10.81 41.53 15.25
CA THR A 48 -11.40 40.53 14.33
C THR A 48 -10.61 40.27 13.04
N TRP A 49 -9.81 41.23 12.56
CA TRP A 49 -9.04 41.07 11.32
C TRP A 49 -7.89 40.06 11.46
N LEU A 50 -7.24 40.03 12.62
CA LEU A 50 -6.13 39.11 12.91
C LEU A 50 -6.65 37.70 13.23
N GLU A 51 -7.87 37.61 13.79
CA GLU A 51 -8.59 36.35 13.95
C GLU A 51 -8.89 35.70 12.58
N GLN A 52 -9.48 36.44 11.64
CA GLN A 52 -9.77 35.91 10.30
C GLN A 52 -8.50 35.45 9.57
N THR A 53 -7.43 36.24 9.65
CA THR A 53 -6.14 35.90 9.04
C THR A 53 -5.55 34.62 9.63
N SER A 54 -5.59 34.46 10.96
CA SER A 54 -5.06 33.26 11.62
C SER A 54 -5.87 32.01 11.27
N ILE A 55 -7.20 32.12 11.15
CA ILE A 55 -8.06 31.01 10.69
C ILE A 55 -7.68 30.59 9.26
N TYR A 56 -7.54 31.53 8.32
CA TYR A 56 -7.15 31.20 6.94
C TYR A 56 -5.78 30.54 6.87
N VAL A 57 -4.81 31.00 7.68
CA VAL A 57 -3.48 30.38 7.76
C VAL A 57 -3.56 28.97 8.34
N ILE A 58 -4.31 28.76 9.42
CA ILE A 58 -4.49 27.43 10.03
C ILE A 58 -5.15 26.47 9.04
N VAL A 59 -6.24 26.88 8.40
CA VAL A 59 -6.94 26.05 7.40
C VAL A 59 -6.03 25.75 6.21
N GLY A 60 -5.31 26.75 5.69
CA GLY A 60 -4.33 26.56 4.62
C GLY A 60 -3.22 25.59 5.00
N LEU A 61 -2.73 25.64 6.23
CA LEU A 61 -1.69 24.75 6.74
C LEU A 61 -2.22 23.32 6.92
N ILE A 62 -3.44 23.14 7.44
CA ILE A 62 -4.08 21.82 7.55
C ILE A 62 -4.29 21.20 6.16
N LEU A 63 -4.79 21.97 5.19
CA LEU A 63 -4.96 21.51 3.81
C LEU A 63 -3.60 21.15 3.18
N TRP A 64 -2.58 21.98 3.39
CA TRP A 64 -1.24 21.72 2.87
C TRP A 64 -0.62 20.46 3.47
N VAL A 65 -0.71 20.26 4.78
CA VAL A 65 -0.25 19.04 5.45
C VAL A 65 -1.03 17.83 4.93
N GLY A 66 -2.36 17.93 4.83
CA GLY A 66 -3.19 16.85 4.32
C GLY A 66 -2.83 16.44 2.89
N VAL A 67 -2.64 17.41 2.00
CA VAL A 67 -2.20 17.15 0.61
C VAL A 67 -0.80 16.56 0.59
N LYS A 68 0.15 17.11 1.36
CA LYS A 68 1.53 16.62 1.43
C LYS A 68 1.60 15.18 1.98
N ASP A 69 0.85 14.88 3.02
CA ASP A 69 0.81 13.54 3.61
C ASP A 69 0.13 12.56 2.66
N TRP A 70 -0.93 12.99 1.97
CA TRP A 70 -1.57 12.20 0.92
C TRP A 70 -0.62 11.87 -0.23
N THR A 71 0.10 12.87 -0.76
CA THR A 71 1.08 12.64 -1.84
C THR A 71 2.21 11.75 -1.37
N THR A 72 2.71 11.95 -0.15
CA THR A 72 3.78 11.13 0.43
C THR A 72 3.32 9.68 0.62
N TYR A 73 2.09 9.47 1.12
CA TYR A 73 1.51 8.14 1.27
C TYR A 73 1.32 7.46 -0.09
N TYR A 74 0.80 8.18 -1.08
CA TYR A 74 0.58 7.66 -2.41
C TYR A 74 1.90 7.30 -3.10
N GLU A 75 2.92 8.14 -2.96
CA GLU A 75 4.28 7.88 -3.44
C GLU A 75 4.93 6.71 -2.70
N TYR A 76 4.93 6.67 -1.37
CA TYR A 76 5.50 5.53 -0.63
C TYR A 76 4.82 4.20 -0.97
N GLY A 77 3.48 4.20 -1.06
CA GLY A 77 2.69 3.02 -1.40
C GLY A 77 2.91 2.49 -2.82
N HIS A 78 3.45 3.31 -3.74
CA HIS A 78 3.74 2.90 -5.12
C HIS A 78 5.23 2.75 -5.41
N LEU A 79 6.10 3.54 -4.77
CA LEU A 79 7.54 3.58 -5.01
C LEU A 79 8.33 2.61 -4.13
N GLN A 80 7.80 2.26 -2.95
CA GLN A 80 8.39 1.28 -2.04
C GLN A 80 7.50 0.04 -1.89
N ALA A 81 6.62 -0.20 -2.86
CA ALA A 81 5.80 -1.40 -2.86
C ALA A 81 6.70 -2.62 -3.06
N ASN A 82 6.99 -3.33 -1.97
CA ASN A 82 7.64 -4.63 -2.02
C ASN A 82 6.82 -5.58 -2.92
N ALA A 83 7.49 -6.48 -3.63
CA ALA A 83 6.87 -7.44 -4.56
C ALA A 83 5.63 -8.12 -3.96
N SER A 84 5.72 -8.59 -2.71
CA SER A 84 4.61 -9.17 -1.94
C SER A 84 3.38 -8.25 -1.81
N ALA A 85 3.57 -6.94 -1.62
CA ALA A 85 2.47 -5.99 -1.52
C ALA A 85 1.83 -5.67 -2.90
N VAL A 86 2.63 -5.66 -3.97
CA VAL A 86 2.12 -5.52 -5.35
C VAL A 86 1.27 -6.73 -5.70
N THR A 87 1.77 -7.93 -5.45
CA THR A 87 1.05 -9.19 -5.70
C THR A 87 -0.23 -9.28 -4.90
N GLY A 88 -0.19 -8.94 -3.61
CA GLY A 88 -1.40 -8.88 -2.79
C GLY A 88 -2.45 -7.91 -3.34
N ARG A 89 -2.02 -6.76 -3.91
CA ARG A 89 -2.95 -5.81 -4.57
C ARG A 89 -3.52 -6.38 -5.87
N ALA A 90 -2.72 -7.06 -6.68
CA ALA A 90 -3.19 -7.67 -7.91
C ALA A 90 -4.22 -8.77 -7.63
N ILE A 91 -3.96 -9.61 -6.62
CA ILE A 91 -4.93 -10.62 -6.14
C ILE A 91 -6.21 -9.94 -5.67
N ALA A 92 -6.09 -8.88 -4.87
CA ALA A 92 -7.25 -8.14 -4.38
C ALA A 92 -8.05 -7.50 -5.52
N GLY A 93 -7.39 -6.85 -6.48
CA GLY A 93 -8.05 -6.19 -7.61
C GLY A 93 -8.90 -7.11 -8.49
N GLN A 94 -8.66 -8.42 -8.43
CA GLN A 94 -9.35 -9.42 -9.25
C GLN A 94 -10.68 -9.92 -8.65
N GLY A 95 -10.89 -9.77 -7.34
CA GLY A 95 -12.14 -10.16 -6.67
C GLY A 95 -12.37 -11.67 -6.48
N ALA A 96 -11.50 -12.53 -7.03
CA ALA A 96 -11.55 -14.00 -6.92
C ALA A 96 -10.14 -14.57 -6.62
N PRO A 97 -9.66 -14.47 -5.36
CA PRO A 97 -8.31 -14.90 -4.98
C PRO A 97 -8.03 -16.39 -5.27
N GLU A 98 -9.06 -17.24 -5.25
CA GLU A 98 -8.99 -18.67 -5.56
C GLU A 98 -8.52 -19.00 -6.98
N ASN A 99 -8.64 -18.06 -7.91
CA ASN A 99 -8.21 -18.21 -9.30
C ASN A 99 -6.79 -17.67 -9.54
N SER A 100 -6.20 -17.02 -8.53
CA SER A 100 -4.83 -16.52 -8.60
C SER A 100 -3.85 -17.65 -8.28
N ILE A 101 -2.85 -17.80 -9.14
CA ILE A 101 -1.77 -18.78 -8.99
C ILE A 101 -0.45 -18.02 -8.92
N LEU A 102 0.33 -18.27 -7.88
CA LEU A 102 1.66 -17.69 -7.76
C LEU A 102 2.70 -18.59 -8.43
N LEU A 103 3.49 -18.01 -9.32
CA LEU A 103 4.68 -18.67 -9.82
C LEU A 103 5.85 -18.37 -8.86
N ILE A 104 6.35 -19.41 -8.19
CA ILE A 104 7.58 -19.35 -7.40
C ILE A 104 8.75 -19.44 -8.38
N ALA A 105 9.25 -18.29 -8.78
CA ALA A 105 10.45 -18.14 -9.59
C ALA A 105 11.27 -16.95 -9.08
N GLY A 106 12.53 -16.84 -9.51
CA GLY A 106 13.40 -15.71 -9.18
C GLY A 106 14.20 -15.89 -7.89
N ALA A 107 14.91 -14.83 -7.51
CA ALA A 107 15.85 -14.85 -6.38
C ALA A 107 15.17 -14.55 -5.03
N ALA A 108 14.04 -13.84 -5.06
CA ALA A 108 13.23 -13.53 -3.89
C ALA A 108 11.76 -13.82 -4.21
N PRO A 109 11.37 -15.12 -4.29
CA PRO A 109 10.02 -15.49 -4.65
C PRO A 109 9.01 -14.98 -3.62
N VAL A 110 7.83 -14.60 -4.12
CA VAL A 110 6.71 -14.16 -3.30
C VAL A 110 5.79 -15.35 -3.02
N HIS A 111 5.39 -15.49 -1.77
CA HIS A 111 4.53 -16.58 -1.31
C HIS A 111 3.19 -16.04 -0.78
N TRP A 112 2.14 -16.87 -0.82
CA TRP A 112 0.86 -16.58 -0.17
C TRP A 112 1.02 -16.38 1.34
N ALA A 113 1.99 -17.06 1.94
CA ALA A 113 2.32 -16.94 3.35
C ALA A 113 2.99 -15.60 3.72
N ASP A 114 3.38 -14.77 2.74
CA ASP A 114 3.97 -13.47 3.02
C ASP A 114 2.95 -12.57 3.73
N PRO A 115 3.30 -11.97 4.89
CA PRO A 115 2.36 -11.13 5.66
C PRO A 115 1.78 -9.96 4.85
N ALA A 116 2.55 -9.44 3.89
CA ALA A 116 2.10 -8.37 3.00
C ALA A 116 1.08 -8.85 1.95
N VAL A 117 1.26 -10.06 1.40
CA VAL A 117 0.28 -10.68 0.49
C VAL A 117 -0.99 -10.96 1.28
N GLU A 118 -0.87 -11.63 2.42
CA GLU A 118 -2.01 -11.96 3.28
C GLU A 118 -2.79 -10.71 3.68
N TYR A 119 -2.11 -9.66 4.18
CA TYR A 119 -2.78 -8.44 4.62
C TYR A 119 -3.52 -7.70 3.50
N VAL A 120 -2.93 -7.63 2.30
CA VAL A 120 -3.51 -6.86 1.20
C VAL A 120 -4.58 -7.67 0.46
N ALA A 121 -4.34 -8.95 0.21
CA ALA A 121 -5.28 -9.83 -0.49
C ALA A 121 -6.51 -10.18 0.37
N SER A 122 -6.34 -10.36 1.69
CA SER A 122 -7.45 -10.69 2.61
C SER A 122 -8.40 -9.53 2.91
N ARG A 123 -8.16 -8.32 2.37
CA ARG A 123 -9.14 -7.21 2.47
C ARG A 123 -10.51 -7.58 1.90
N LEU A 124 -10.61 -8.65 1.10
CA LEU A 124 -11.82 -9.03 0.38
C LEU A 124 -12.55 -10.26 0.94
N ARG A 125 -11.92 -11.14 1.74
CA ARG A 125 -12.55 -12.29 2.45
C ARG A 125 -11.51 -13.10 3.25
N GLU A 126 -11.95 -14.24 3.83
CA GLU A 126 -11.12 -15.25 4.51
C GLU A 126 -9.72 -15.39 3.92
N ARG A 127 -8.76 -15.68 4.81
CA ARG A 127 -7.31 -15.85 4.54
C ARG A 127 -7.04 -16.21 3.08
N ALA A 128 -6.47 -15.27 2.32
CA ALA A 128 -6.20 -15.48 0.91
C ALA A 128 -5.12 -16.56 0.77
N THR A 129 -5.52 -17.73 0.27
CA THR A 129 -4.66 -18.86 -0.03
C THR A 129 -4.92 -19.29 -1.46
N GLY A 130 -3.87 -19.73 -2.14
CA GLY A 130 -3.96 -20.22 -3.51
C GLY A 130 -2.83 -21.18 -3.84
N PRO A 131 -2.84 -21.78 -5.04
CA PRO A 131 -1.78 -22.65 -5.49
C PRO A 131 -0.48 -21.86 -5.70
N GLU A 132 0.63 -22.48 -5.33
CA GLU A 132 1.97 -22.02 -5.71
C GLU A 132 2.62 -23.10 -6.57
N TYR A 133 3.16 -22.71 -7.73
CA TYR A 133 3.90 -23.63 -8.59
C TYR A 133 5.29 -23.08 -8.86
N SER A 134 6.29 -23.97 -8.82
CA SER A 134 7.57 -23.70 -9.47
C SER A 134 7.45 -23.99 -10.97
N LEU A 135 8.40 -23.49 -11.76
CA LEU A 135 8.45 -23.73 -13.20
C LEU A 135 8.48 -25.24 -13.54
N ASP A 136 9.18 -26.02 -12.73
CA ASP A 136 9.33 -27.48 -12.93
C ASP A 136 8.04 -28.26 -12.61
N ASN A 137 7.19 -27.74 -11.73
CA ASN A 137 5.97 -28.40 -11.27
C ASN A 137 4.69 -27.75 -11.83
N LEU A 138 4.82 -26.93 -12.87
CA LEU A 138 3.69 -26.24 -13.48
C LEU A 138 2.82 -27.26 -14.27
N PRO A 139 1.52 -27.39 -13.98
CA PRO A 139 0.66 -28.42 -14.56
C PRO A 139 0.46 -28.23 -16.07
N ASP A 140 0.24 -29.29 -16.85
CA ASP A 140 0.04 -29.17 -18.31
C ASP A 140 -1.23 -28.38 -18.69
N THR A 141 -2.23 -28.36 -17.79
CA THR A 141 -3.48 -27.60 -17.94
C THR A 141 -3.79 -26.82 -16.68
N LEU A 142 -4.10 -25.54 -16.82
CA LEU A 142 -4.50 -24.67 -15.70
C LEU A 142 -6.04 -24.65 -15.54
N PRO A 143 -6.55 -24.37 -14.32
CA PRO A 143 -7.98 -24.19 -14.09
C PRO A 143 -8.60 -23.14 -15.01
N ALA A 144 -9.89 -23.27 -15.31
CA ALA A 144 -10.63 -22.25 -16.05
C ALA A 144 -10.58 -20.91 -15.28
N ASN A 145 -10.17 -19.84 -15.96
CA ASN A 145 -9.94 -18.50 -15.40
C ASN A 145 -8.73 -18.36 -14.45
N ALA A 146 -7.82 -19.34 -14.43
CA ALA A 146 -6.57 -19.23 -13.70
C ALA A 146 -5.76 -18.01 -14.16
N GLN A 147 -5.06 -17.37 -13.22
CA GLN A 147 -4.15 -16.28 -13.53
C GLN A 147 -2.80 -16.58 -12.91
N LEU A 148 -1.78 -16.70 -13.74
CA LEU A 148 -0.40 -16.83 -13.30
C LEU A 148 0.16 -15.43 -13.00
N LEU A 149 0.50 -15.21 -11.74
CA LEU A 149 1.15 -13.99 -11.27
C LEU A 149 2.65 -14.22 -11.24
N ILE A 150 3.39 -13.43 -12.01
CA ILE A 150 4.81 -13.61 -12.28
C ILE A 150 5.54 -12.32 -11.93
N GLN A 151 6.55 -12.44 -11.08
CA GLN A 151 7.34 -11.30 -10.62
C GLN A 151 8.28 -10.78 -11.72
N PRO A 152 8.65 -9.49 -11.69
CA PRO A 152 9.58 -8.92 -12.66
C PRO A 152 10.95 -9.58 -12.70
N ASP A 153 11.47 -10.02 -11.54
CA ASP A 153 12.74 -10.74 -11.44
C ASP A 153 12.71 -12.11 -12.11
N SER A 154 11.50 -12.64 -12.32
CA SER A 154 11.22 -13.93 -12.94
C SER A 154 10.86 -13.81 -14.42
N ALA A 155 10.97 -12.62 -15.04
CA ALA A 155 10.54 -12.39 -16.42
C ALA A 155 11.18 -13.32 -17.47
N ALA A 156 12.34 -13.91 -17.17
CA ALA A 156 13.00 -14.89 -18.03
C ALA A 156 12.16 -16.17 -18.27
N VAL A 157 11.18 -16.47 -17.41
CA VAL A 157 10.31 -17.66 -17.54
C VAL A 157 9.12 -17.43 -18.49
N LEU A 158 8.85 -16.18 -18.89
CA LEU A 158 7.70 -15.84 -19.72
C LEU A 158 7.64 -16.59 -21.07
N PRO A 159 8.75 -16.74 -21.83
CA PRO A 159 8.71 -17.49 -23.08
C PRO A 159 8.36 -18.97 -22.88
N LEU A 160 8.76 -19.56 -21.75
CA LEU A 160 8.47 -20.96 -21.43
C LEU A 160 6.98 -21.14 -21.10
N ILE A 161 6.39 -20.18 -20.41
CA ILE A 161 4.95 -20.18 -20.09
C ILE A 161 4.13 -19.98 -21.36
N GLN A 162 4.53 -19.05 -22.24
CA GLN A 162 3.87 -18.85 -23.54
C GLN A 162 4.00 -20.08 -24.44
N ALA A 163 5.13 -20.78 -24.41
CA ALA A 163 5.29 -22.04 -25.15
C ALA A 163 4.41 -23.16 -24.59
N ARG A 164 4.18 -23.19 -23.27
CA ARG A 164 3.33 -24.19 -22.62
C ARG A 164 1.83 -23.92 -22.79
N TYR A 165 1.41 -22.65 -22.77
CA TYR A 165 0.01 -22.25 -22.94
C TYR A 165 -0.14 -21.24 -24.09
N PRO A 166 -0.07 -21.66 -25.37
CA PRO A 166 0.00 -20.74 -26.51
C PRO A 166 -1.22 -19.83 -26.69
N GLU A 167 -2.39 -20.20 -26.15
CA GLU A 167 -3.64 -19.43 -26.26
C GLU A 167 -3.76 -18.31 -25.21
N GLY A 168 -2.82 -18.23 -24.26
CA GLY A 168 -2.92 -17.31 -23.15
C GLY A 168 -2.58 -15.85 -23.47
N ALA A 169 -3.26 -14.93 -22.79
CA ALA A 169 -3.05 -13.49 -22.88
C ALA A 169 -2.16 -12.97 -21.74
N MET A 170 -1.23 -12.07 -22.07
CA MET A 170 -0.36 -11.40 -21.10
C MET A 170 -0.86 -9.98 -20.82
N GLN A 171 -1.00 -9.65 -19.55
CA GLN A 171 -1.22 -8.30 -19.05
C GLN A 171 -0.01 -7.86 -18.21
N ILE A 172 0.51 -6.67 -18.48
CA ILE A 172 1.66 -6.10 -17.77
C ILE A 172 1.15 -5.02 -16.83
N GLU A 173 1.39 -5.19 -15.54
CA GLU A 173 1.12 -4.14 -14.55
C GLU A 173 2.35 -3.26 -14.36
N ARG A 174 2.11 -1.95 -14.34
CA ARG A 174 3.15 -0.94 -14.19
C ARG A 174 2.84 0.01 -13.06
N ASP A 175 3.90 0.52 -12.43
CA ASP A 175 3.78 1.61 -11.47
C ASP A 175 3.54 2.97 -12.17
N LEU A 176 3.39 4.02 -11.38
CA LEU A 176 3.20 5.40 -11.86
C LEU A 176 4.42 5.96 -12.62
N ARG A 177 5.59 5.31 -12.50
CA ARG A 177 6.81 5.65 -13.24
C ARG A 177 6.95 4.84 -14.52
N GLY A 178 6.01 3.94 -14.81
CA GLY A 178 6.03 3.05 -15.96
C GLY A 178 6.93 1.83 -15.79
N ASN A 179 7.50 1.58 -14.61
CA ASN A 179 8.27 0.37 -14.33
C ASN A 179 7.34 -0.84 -14.25
N ILE A 180 7.81 -2.00 -14.70
CA ILE A 180 7.04 -3.23 -14.61
C ILE A 180 7.10 -3.74 -13.17
N VAL A 181 5.94 -3.96 -12.57
CA VAL A 181 5.82 -4.43 -11.18
C VAL A 181 5.22 -5.82 -11.08
N LEU A 182 4.47 -6.27 -12.09
CA LEU A 182 3.91 -7.61 -12.14
C LEU A 182 3.56 -7.99 -13.58
N TYR A 183 3.75 -9.26 -13.92
CA TYR A 183 3.20 -9.86 -15.12
C TYR A 183 2.03 -10.77 -14.72
N VAL A 184 0.88 -10.59 -15.37
CA VAL A 184 -0.31 -11.41 -15.17
C VAL A 184 -0.57 -12.16 -16.46
N TYR A 185 -0.53 -13.49 -16.41
CA TYR A 185 -0.74 -14.34 -17.56
C TYR A 185 -2.02 -15.16 -17.40
N ARG A 186 -2.91 -15.08 -18.38
CA ARG A 186 -4.21 -15.78 -18.39
C ARG A 186 -4.19 -16.80 -19.53
N PRO A 187 -3.98 -18.09 -19.26
CA PRO A 187 -4.01 -19.16 -20.26
C PRO A 187 -5.39 -19.30 -20.91
#